data_AF-A0A927T7V8-F1
#
_entry.id   AF-A0A927T7V8-F1
#
_cell.length_a   1.000
_cell.length_b   1.000
_cell.length_c   1.000
_cell.angle_alpha   90.00
_cell.angle_beta   90.00
_cell.angle_gamma   90.00
#
_symmetry.space_group_name_H-M   'P 1'
#
loop_
_entity.id
_entity.type
_entity.pdbx_description
1 polymer ?
#
loop_
_entity_poly.entity_id
_entity_poly.type
_entity_poly.pdbx_seq_one_letter_code
_entity_poly.pdbx_strand_id
1 'polypeptide(L)'
;MTDFETIARNNHRSGMNCAMAVYNALTTVNENKTVPPMPRAEGGKCGTVLAAEQIIREMGGTSDMAEDFDKRFIEMFGSLKCAELRGMLRNKCNDYVGTAASMVAAMIEK
;
A
#
# COMPACT_ATOMS: atom_id res chain seq x y z
N MET A 1 -14.27 -9.89 -8.82
CA MET A 1 -13.37 -8.91 -8.21
C MET A 1 -12.17 -9.67 -7.67
N THR A 2 -10.97 -9.29 -8.05
CA THR A 2 -9.74 -9.96 -7.62
C THR A 2 -9.50 -9.66 -6.13
N ASP A 3 -9.17 -10.68 -5.33
CA ASP A 3 -8.89 -10.49 -3.90
C ASP A 3 -7.45 -9.98 -3.69
N PHE A 4 -7.24 -8.69 -3.94
CA PHE A 4 -5.94 -8.04 -3.82
C PHE A 4 -5.41 -8.03 -2.38
N GLU A 5 -6.30 -8.04 -1.36
CA GLU A 5 -5.91 -8.15 0.04
C GLU A 5 -5.18 -9.46 0.31
N THR A 6 -5.80 -10.59 -0.08
CA THR A 6 -5.22 -11.92 0.14
C THR A 6 -3.93 -12.09 -0.64
N ILE A 7 -3.86 -11.61 -1.89
CA ILE A 7 -2.63 -11.66 -2.70
C ILE A 7 -1.50 -10.88 -2.01
N ALA A 8 -1.74 -9.64 -1.60
CA ALA A 8 -0.72 -8.81 -0.97
C ALA A 8 -0.24 -9.42 0.36
N ARG A 9 -1.16 -9.96 1.18
CA ARG A 9 -0.81 -10.66 2.43
C ARG A 9 0.04 -11.90 2.18
N ASN A 10 -0.27 -12.69 1.16
CA ASN A 10 0.50 -13.87 0.81
C ASN A 10 1.89 -13.51 0.28
N ASN A 11 1.99 -12.45 -0.52
CA ASN A 11 3.27 -11.91 -0.97
C ASN A 11 4.17 -11.47 0.19
N HIS A 12 3.60 -10.79 1.19
CA HIS A 12 4.37 -10.39 2.36
C HIS A 12 4.80 -11.59 3.21
N ARG A 13 3.92 -12.59 3.37
CA ARG A 13 4.23 -13.86 4.06
C ARG A 13 5.30 -14.68 3.35
N SER A 14 5.44 -14.56 2.03
CA SER A 14 6.48 -15.26 1.25
C SER A 14 7.86 -14.60 1.33
N GLY A 15 8.00 -13.51 2.09
CA GLY A 15 9.28 -12.83 2.33
C GLY A 15 9.45 -11.54 1.53
N MET A 16 8.46 -11.12 0.74
CA MET A 16 8.49 -9.79 0.13
C MET A 16 8.40 -8.71 1.21
N ASN A 17 9.13 -7.62 1.03
CA ASN A 17 8.96 -6.44 1.89
C ASN A 17 7.57 -5.80 1.66
N CYS A 18 7.14 -4.94 2.59
CA CYS A 18 5.77 -4.39 2.58
C CYS A 18 5.42 -3.62 1.29
N ALA A 19 6.39 -2.89 0.72
CA ALA A 19 6.18 -2.14 -0.52
C ALA A 19 6.01 -3.10 -1.70
N MET A 20 6.94 -4.04 -1.84
CA MET A 20 6.94 -5.04 -2.91
C MET A 20 5.69 -5.93 -2.87
N ALA A 21 5.21 -6.29 -1.68
CA ALA A 21 4.04 -7.14 -1.51
C ALA A 21 2.76 -6.49 -2.08
N VAL A 22 2.51 -5.21 -1.74
CA VAL A 22 1.38 -4.42 -2.27
C VAL A 22 1.56 -4.15 -3.74
N TYR A 23 2.76 -3.72 -4.13
CA TYR A 23 3.09 -3.40 -5.51
C TYR A 23 2.84 -4.60 -6.42
N ASN A 24 3.41 -5.76 -6.09
CA ASN A 24 3.24 -6.97 -6.87
C ASN A 24 1.78 -7.41 -6.99
N ALA A 25 0.98 -7.29 -5.92
CA ALA A 25 -0.43 -7.66 -5.94
C ALA A 25 -1.22 -6.88 -7.00
N LEU A 26 -1.02 -5.56 -7.06
CA LEU A 26 -1.76 -4.66 -7.95
C LEU A 26 -1.11 -4.51 -9.34
N THR A 27 0.16 -4.91 -9.52
CA THR A 27 0.80 -4.90 -10.85
C THR A 27 0.22 -5.90 -11.86
N THR A 28 -0.61 -6.84 -11.40
CA THR A 28 -1.37 -7.74 -12.28
C THR A 28 -2.39 -7.01 -13.13
N VAL A 29 -2.83 -5.82 -12.69
CA VAL A 29 -3.82 -4.97 -13.37
C VAL A 29 -3.29 -3.59 -13.73
N ASN A 30 -2.01 -3.32 -13.48
CA ASN A 30 -1.35 -2.04 -13.78
C ASN A 30 -0.40 -2.20 -14.97
N GLU A 31 -0.82 -1.69 -16.12
CA GLU A 31 -0.06 -1.72 -17.38
C GLU A 31 1.15 -0.76 -17.37
N ASN A 32 1.11 0.29 -16.53
CA ASN A 32 2.14 1.33 -16.43
C ASN A 32 3.11 1.10 -15.26
N LYS A 33 3.26 -0.15 -14.82
CA LYS A 33 4.13 -0.49 -13.70
C LYS A 33 5.57 -0.01 -13.92
N THR A 34 6.13 0.66 -12.93
CA THR A 34 7.55 1.00 -12.85
C THR A 34 8.29 0.12 -11.83
N VAL A 35 9.30 0.66 -11.17
CA VAL A 35 10.08 -0.02 -10.12
C VAL A 35 9.38 0.18 -8.77
N PRO A 36 9.17 -0.88 -7.97
CA PRO A 36 8.55 -0.75 -6.65
C PRO A 36 9.33 0.23 -5.75
N PRO A 37 8.65 1.02 -4.90
CA PRO A 37 9.33 1.97 -4.06
C PRO A 37 10.11 1.29 -2.95
N MET A 38 11.21 1.92 -2.53
CA MET A 38 12.00 1.45 -1.40
C MET A 38 11.21 1.64 -0.09
N PRO A 39 11.05 0.59 0.74
CA PRO A 39 10.39 0.73 2.03
C PRO A 39 11.08 1.78 2.91
N ARG A 40 10.32 2.58 3.66
CA ARG A 40 10.85 3.62 4.56
C ARG A 40 11.58 4.76 3.85
N ALA A 41 11.42 4.89 2.53
CA ALA A 41 11.78 6.11 1.82
C ALA A 41 10.96 7.31 2.32
N GLU A 42 11.31 8.51 1.83
CA GLU A 42 10.59 9.75 2.14
C GLU A 42 10.46 10.01 3.66
N GLY A 43 11.60 9.96 4.34
CA GLY A 43 11.68 10.20 5.78
C GLY A 43 10.95 9.14 6.60
N GLY A 44 11.06 7.86 6.23
CA GLY A 44 10.52 6.74 7.01
C GLY A 44 9.05 6.41 6.75
N LYS A 45 8.46 6.89 5.64
CA LYS A 45 7.08 6.58 5.25
C LYS A 45 6.90 5.07 5.05
N CYS A 46 5.74 4.54 5.45
CA CYS A 46 5.45 3.11 5.37
C CYS A 46 5.58 2.63 3.92
N GLY A 47 6.29 1.50 3.71
CA GLY A 47 6.49 0.95 2.37
C GLY A 47 5.17 0.62 1.66
N THR A 48 4.16 0.19 2.43
CA THR A 48 2.81 -0.03 1.93
C THR A 48 2.15 1.24 1.39
N VAL A 49 2.30 2.35 2.11
CA VAL A 49 1.75 3.67 1.71
C VAL A 49 2.46 4.16 0.45
N LEU A 50 3.79 4.09 0.42
CA LEU A 50 4.58 4.44 -0.76
C LEU A 50 4.16 3.66 -2.00
N ALA A 51 3.96 2.35 -1.88
CA ALA A 51 3.50 1.51 -2.98
C ALA A 51 2.08 1.88 -3.43
N ALA A 52 1.17 2.12 -2.48
CA ALA A 52 -0.19 2.53 -2.79
C ALA A 52 -0.25 3.85 -3.56
N GLU A 53 0.42 4.90 -3.07
CA GLU A 53 0.49 6.19 -3.74
C GLU A 53 1.08 6.08 -5.15
N GLN A 54 2.12 5.26 -5.31
CA GLN A 54 2.75 5.02 -6.60
C GLN A 54 1.78 4.34 -7.57
N ILE A 55 1.07 3.29 -7.13
CA ILE A 55 0.10 2.58 -7.97
C ILE A 55 -1.07 3.49 -8.36
N ILE A 56 -1.56 4.31 -7.44
CA ILE A 56 -2.60 5.31 -7.75
C ILE A 56 -2.14 6.21 -8.91
N ARG A 57 -0.90 6.72 -8.85
CA ARG A 57 -0.35 7.55 -9.94
C ARG A 57 -0.16 6.78 -11.25
N GLU A 58 0.38 5.56 -11.20
CA GLU A 58 0.62 4.72 -12.38
C GLU A 58 -0.69 4.33 -13.08
N MET A 59 -1.77 4.15 -12.32
CA MET A 59 -3.10 3.82 -12.85
C MET A 59 -3.93 5.06 -13.22
N GLY A 60 -3.31 6.24 -13.31
CA GLY A 60 -3.96 7.47 -13.78
C GLY A 60 -4.77 8.23 -12.72
N GLY A 61 -4.64 7.85 -11.44
CA GLY A 61 -5.23 8.58 -10.33
C GLY A 61 -4.59 9.94 -10.08
N THR A 62 -5.35 10.85 -9.48
CA THR A 62 -4.90 12.22 -9.17
C THR A 62 -4.16 12.30 -7.84
N SER A 63 -3.47 13.43 -7.59
CA SER A 63 -2.91 13.73 -6.28
C SER A 63 -3.96 13.69 -5.17
N ASP A 64 -5.19 14.16 -5.44
CA ASP A 64 -6.29 14.11 -4.47
C ASP A 64 -6.66 12.68 -4.07
N MET A 65 -6.55 11.71 -4.99
CA MET A 65 -6.78 10.30 -4.67
C MET A 65 -5.68 9.74 -3.76
N ALA A 66 -4.43 10.12 -3.99
CA ALA A 66 -3.32 9.74 -3.10
C ALA A 66 -3.50 10.35 -1.70
N GLU A 67 -3.94 11.61 -1.61
CA GLU A 67 -4.24 12.26 -0.34
C GLU A 67 -5.45 11.65 0.38
N ASP A 68 -6.49 11.26 -0.36
CA ASP A 68 -7.64 10.54 0.21
C ASP A 68 -7.23 9.16 0.72
N PHE A 69 -6.36 8.46 0.01
CA PHE A 69 -5.77 7.22 0.50
C PHE A 69 -5.02 7.43 1.82
N ASP A 70 -4.16 8.44 1.89
CA ASP A 70 -3.39 8.78 3.09
C ASP A 70 -4.30 9.10 4.28
N LYS A 71 -5.35 9.91 4.06
CA LYS A 71 -6.34 10.23 5.11
C LYS A 71 -7.02 8.97 5.64
N ARG A 72 -7.52 8.12 4.76
CA ARG A 72 -8.17 6.85 5.16
C ARG A 72 -7.20 5.90 5.86
N PHE A 73 -5.94 5.85 5.42
CA PHE A 73 -4.91 5.04 6.06
C PHE A 73 -4.61 5.55 7.49
N ILE A 74 -4.52 6.87 7.67
CA ILE A 74 -4.35 7.49 8.99
C ILE A 74 -5.57 7.24 9.88
N GLU A 75 -6.79 7.36 9.36
CA GLU A 75 -8.01 7.08 10.13
C GLU A 75 -8.04 5.65 10.67
N MET A 76 -7.56 4.68 9.90
CA MET A 76 -7.51 3.27 10.30
C MET A 76 -6.31 2.93 11.21
N PHE A 77 -5.13 3.47 10.92
CA PHE A 77 -3.88 3.00 11.51
C PHE A 77 -3.10 4.05 12.31
N GLY A 78 -3.52 5.31 12.25
CA GLY A 78 -3.02 6.41 13.08
C GLY A 78 -1.74 7.07 12.61
N SER A 79 -1.07 6.59 11.55
CA SER A 79 0.17 7.18 11.04
C SER A 79 0.52 6.70 9.63
N LEU A 80 1.34 7.48 8.91
CA LEU A 80 2.00 7.08 7.66
C LEU A 80 3.46 6.64 7.87
N LYS A 81 4.02 6.78 9.08
CA LYS A 81 5.43 6.49 9.37
C LYS A 81 5.60 5.08 9.89
N CYS A 82 6.53 4.34 9.30
CA CYS A 82 6.75 2.92 9.64
C CYS A 82 7.12 2.71 11.11
N ALA A 83 7.92 3.62 11.69
CA ALA A 83 8.33 3.55 13.09
C ALA A 83 7.15 3.70 14.04
N GLU A 84 6.26 4.65 13.78
CA GLU A 84 5.06 4.92 14.60
C GLU A 84 4.08 3.75 14.52
N LEU A 85 3.80 3.27 13.30
CA LEU A 85 2.96 2.10 13.06
C LEU A 85 3.45 0.83 13.77
N ARG A 86 4.77 0.64 13.86
CA ARG A 86 5.36 -0.48 14.61
C ARG A 86 5.35 -0.26 16.11
N GLY A 87 5.50 0.98 16.57
CA GLY A 87 5.54 1.35 17.98
C GLY A 87 4.19 1.23 18.68
N MET A 88 3.07 1.37 17.96
CA MET A 88 1.73 1.31 18.55
C MET A 88 1.30 -0.12 18.97
N LEU A 89 2.02 -1.18 18.60
CA LEU A 89 1.69 -2.60 18.88
C LEU A 89 0.27 -3.05 18.46
N ARG A 90 -0.47 -2.24 17.69
CA ARG A 90 -1.88 -2.51 17.33
C ARG A 90 -2.02 -3.49 16.17
N ASN A 91 -1.19 -3.38 15.15
CA ASN A 91 -1.30 -4.15 13.92
C ASN A 91 0.06 -4.67 13.45
N LYS A 92 0.04 -5.74 12.66
CA LYS A 92 1.23 -6.29 12.01
C LYS A 92 1.41 -5.63 10.64
N CYS A 93 2.64 -5.62 10.12
CA CYS A 93 2.91 -5.14 8.76
C CYS A 93 2.02 -5.82 7.70
N ASN A 94 1.67 -7.08 7.93
CA ASN A 94 0.80 -7.84 7.04
C ASN A 94 -0.64 -7.29 6.98
N ASP A 95 -1.12 -6.65 8.04
CA ASP A 95 -2.45 -6.05 8.09
C ASP A 95 -2.47 -4.80 7.22
N TYR A 96 -1.47 -3.92 7.38
CA TYR A 96 -1.29 -2.73 6.53
C TYR A 96 -1.24 -3.10 5.05
N VAL A 97 -0.42 -4.10 4.69
CA VAL A 97 -0.25 -4.58 3.32
C VAL A 97 -1.59 -5.00 2.70
N GLY A 98 -2.36 -5.83 3.40
CA GLY A 98 -3.65 -6.32 2.89
C GLY A 98 -4.67 -5.20 2.73
N THR A 99 -4.81 -4.37 3.77
CA THR A 99 -5.79 -3.27 3.77
C THR A 99 -5.47 -2.25 2.68
N ALA A 100 -4.20 -1.85 2.52
CA ALA A 100 -3.83 -0.90 1.48
C ALA A 100 -4.09 -1.44 0.07
N ALA A 101 -3.81 -2.72 -0.18
CA ALA A 101 -4.08 -3.32 -1.48
C ALA A 101 -5.59 -3.31 -1.82
N SER A 102 -6.44 -3.64 -0.84
CA SER A 102 -7.90 -3.56 -0.95
C SER A 102 -8.40 -2.14 -1.19
N MET A 103 -7.88 -1.17 -0.43
CA MET A 103 -8.25 0.24 -0.56
C MET A 103 -7.93 0.78 -1.95
N VAL A 104 -6.71 0.55 -2.43
CA VAL A 104 -6.26 1.04 -3.74
C VAL A 104 -7.11 0.43 -4.85
N ALA A 105 -7.37 -0.87 -4.81
CA ALA A 105 -8.27 -1.53 -5.77
C ALA A 105 -9.66 -0.88 -5.79
N ALA A 106 -10.26 -0.66 -4.60
CA ALA A 106 -11.57 -0.03 -4.49
C ALA A 106 -11.61 1.44 -4.94
N MET A 107 -10.47 2.13 -4.96
CA MET A 107 -10.35 3.50 -5.46
C MET A 107 -10.23 3.57 -6.98
N ILE A 108 -9.66 2.54 -7.61
CA ILE A 108 -9.34 2.51 -9.05
C ILE A 108 -10.38 1.73 -9.86
N GLU A 109 -11.14 0.82 -9.25
CA GLU A 109 -12.27 0.11 -9.90
C GLU A 109 -13.56 0.97 -9.98
N LYS A 110 -13.49 2.29 -9.75
CA LYS A 110 -14.60 3.24 -9.91
C LYS A 110 -14.61 3.89 -11.28
#